data_AF-A0A5C8Z4A5-F1
#
_entry.id   AF-A0A5C8Z4A5-F1
#
_cell.length_a   1.000
_cell.length_b   1.000
_cell.length_c   1.000
_cell.angle_alpha   90.00
_cell.angle_beta   90.00
_cell.angle_gamma   90.00
#
_symmetry.space_group_name_H-M   'P 1'
#
loop_
_entity.id
_entity.type
_entity.pdbx_description
1 polymer ?
#
loop_
_entity_poly.entity_id
_entity_poly.type
_entity_poly.pdbx_seq_one_letter_code
_entity_poly.pdbx_strand_id
1 'polypeptide(L)'
;MEFKEKLKVVCAESGISLKKISELSGINYSQLKDYNQGRKAPKIDKIKQIAAIPQLAPWRELLMEVNDLNAEESELMILIGKMKQEGREAELLQILREVQSEDDK
;
A
#
# COMPACT_ATOMS: atom_id res chain seq x y z
N MET A 1 12.02 -0.86 -0.06
CA MET A 1 10.84 -1.56 0.45
C MET A 1 10.25 -2.37 -0.69
N GLU A 2 10.34 -3.69 -0.58
CA GLU A 2 9.78 -4.61 -1.56
C GLU A 2 8.30 -4.88 -1.23
N PHE A 3 7.62 -5.64 -2.08
CA PHE A 3 6.21 -6.00 -1.87
C PHE A 3 5.93 -6.71 -0.54
N LYS A 4 6.87 -7.54 -0.05
CA LYS A 4 6.70 -8.27 1.22
C LYS A 4 6.59 -7.32 2.41
N GLU A 5 7.36 -6.23 2.44
CA GLU A 5 7.24 -5.18 3.46
C GLU A 5 5.95 -4.38 3.28
N LYS A 6 5.62 -4.00 2.03
CA LYS A 6 4.38 -3.26 1.72
C LYS A 6 3.16 -4.00 2.26
N LEU A 7 3.07 -5.31 2.00
CA LEU A 7 1.95 -6.13 2.47
C LEU A 7 1.89 -6.23 4.01
N LYS A 8 3.04 -6.32 4.69
CA LYS A 8 3.09 -6.32 6.17
C LYS A 8 2.59 -5.01 6.75
N VAL A 9 3.06 -3.88 6.22
CA VAL A 9 2.64 -2.54 6.65
C VAL A 9 1.14 -2.39 6.47
N VAL A 10 0.63 -2.72 5.28
CA VAL A 10 -0.80 -2.61 5.01
C VAL A 10 -1.63 -3.47 5.96
N CYS A 11 -1.24 -4.71 6.25
CA CYS A 11 -1.94 -5.55 7.22
C CYS A 11 -1.90 -4.96 8.64
N ALA A 12 -0.76 -4.42 9.07
CA ALA A 12 -0.60 -3.84 10.39
C ALA A 12 -1.43 -2.57 10.57
N GLU A 13 -1.40 -1.68 9.58
CA GLU A 13 -2.04 -0.36 9.68
C GLU A 13 -3.55 -0.41 9.40
N SER A 14 -4.01 -1.22 8.44
CA SER A 14 -5.45 -1.38 8.16
C SER A 14 -6.16 -2.37 9.10
N GLY A 15 -5.41 -3.14 9.89
CA GLY A 15 -5.94 -4.22 10.72
C GLY A 15 -6.50 -5.42 9.94
N ILE A 16 -6.34 -5.46 8.60
CA ILE A 16 -6.80 -6.58 7.80
C ILE A 16 -5.81 -7.76 7.89
N SER A 17 -6.33 -8.96 8.10
CA SER A 17 -5.48 -10.17 8.08
C SER A 17 -5.25 -10.69 6.66
N LEU A 18 -4.16 -11.42 6.44
CA LEU A 18 -3.91 -12.15 5.19
C LEU A 18 -5.06 -13.12 4.84
N LYS A 19 -5.70 -13.72 5.86
CA LYS A 19 -6.86 -14.58 5.66
C LYS A 19 -8.03 -13.78 5.08
N LYS A 20 -8.27 -12.58 5.60
CA LYS A 20 -9.32 -11.72 5.08
C LYS A 20 -9.02 -11.20 3.68
N ILE A 21 -7.77 -10.85 3.39
CA ILE A 21 -7.32 -10.52 2.04
C ILE A 21 -7.58 -11.71 1.09
N SER A 22 -7.31 -12.94 1.53
CA SER A 22 -7.59 -14.15 0.74
C SER A 22 -9.06 -14.28 0.36
N GLU A 23 -9.95 -14.12 1.35
CA GLU A 23 -11.40 -14.18 1.15
C GLU A 23 -11.90 -13.10 0.17
N LEU A 24 -11.37 -11.88 0.25
CA LEU A 24 -11.86 -10.74 -0.53
C LEU A 24 -11.25 -10.66 -1.93
N SER A 25 -10.01 -11.09 -2.11
CA SER A 25 -9.32 -11.05 -3.41
C SER A 25 -9.49 -12.33 -4.23
N GLY A 26 -9.92 -13.43 -3.60
CA GLY A 26 -9.91 -14.77 -4.21
C GLY A 26 -8.51 -15.36 -4.41
N ILE A 27 -7.46 -14.71 -3.89
CA ILE A 27 -6.10 -15.25 -3.90
C ILE A 27 -5.97 -16.27 -2.77
N ASN A 28 -5.38 -17.44 -3.05
CA ASN A 28 -5.20 -18.47 -2.03
C ASN A 28 -4.31 -17.95 -0.88
N TYR A 29 -4.73 -18.22 0.36
CA TYR A 29 -4.00 -17.83 1.58
C TYR A 29 -2.53 -18.27 1.57
N SER A 30 -2.21 -19.47 1.06
CA SER A 30 -0.83 -19.94 0.95
C SER A 30 0.00 -19.04 0.02
N GLN A 31 -0.59 -18.56 -1.09
CA GLN A 31 0.09 -17.65 -2.01
C GLN A 31 0.32 -16.28 -1.35
N LEU A 32 -0.66 -15.76 -0.62
CA LEU A 32 -0.49 -14.51 0.15
C LEU A 32 0.57 -14.66 1.25
N LYS A 33 0.65 -15.82 1.90
CA LYS A 33 1.70 -16.13 2.87
C LYS A 33 3.08 -16.16 2.20
N ASP A 34 3.20 -16.74 1.01
CA ASP A 34 4.44 -16.71 0.24
C ASP A 34 4.86 -15.29 -0.13
N TYR A 35 3.90 -14.43 -0.51
CA TYR A 35 4.15 -13.02 -0.80
C TYR A 35 4.61 -12.26 0.46
N ASN A 36 3.90 -12.43 1.57
CA ASN A 36 4.20 -11.77 2.85
C ASN A 36 5.55 -12.22 3.45
N GLN A 37 5.99 -13.44 3.14
CA GLN A 37 7.28 -13.98 3.58
C GLN A 37 8.41 -13.69 2.57
N GLY A 38 8.11 -13.08 1.42
CA GLY A 38 9.11 -12.82 0.37
C GLY A 38 9.59 -14.07 -0.36
N ARG A 39 8.91 -15.22 -0.21
CA ARG A 39 9.25 -16.45 -0.94
C ARG A 39 8.91 -16.36 -2.43
N LYS A 40 7.93 -15.52 -2.76
CA LYS A 40 7.47 -15.29 -4.13
C LYS A 40 7.03 -13.85 -4.28
N ALA A 41 7.39 -13.19 -5.38
CA ALA A 41 6.80 -11.90 -5.73
C ALA A 41 5.45 -12.11 -6.44
N PRO A 42 4.41 -11.30 -6.13
CA PRO A 42 3.17 -11.33 -6.89
C PRO A 42 3.39 -10.78 -8.31
N LYS A 43 2.58 -11.27 -9.25
CA LYS A 43 2.43 -10.62 -10.56
C LYS A 43 1.52 -9.40 -10.44
N ILE A 44 1.61 -8.48 -11.39
CA ILE A 44 0.82 -7.25 -11.41
C ILE A 44 -0.69 -7.49 -11.26
N ASP A 45 -1.24 -8.54 -11.88
CA ASP A 45 -2.67 -8.87 -11.75
C ASP A 45 -3.07 -9.24 -10.32
N LYS A 46 -2.17 -9.88 -9.58
CA LYS A 46 -2.38 -10.22 -8.16
C LYS A 46 -2.26 -9.00 -7.28
N ILE A 47 -1.34 -8.08 -7.59
CA ILE A 47 -1.24 -6.78 -6.91
C ILE A 47 -2.55 -6.01 -7.08
N LYS A 48 -3.06 -5.90 -8.32
CA LYS A 48 -4.34 -5.26 -8.63
C LYS A 48 -5.51 -5.89 -7.86
N GLN A 49 -5.55 -7.22 -7.76
CA GLN A 49 -6.58 -7.93 -7.00
C GLN A 49 -6.56 -7.55 -5.51
N ILE A 50 -5.38 -7.41 -4.90
CA ILE A 50 -5.24 -6.99 -3.50
C ILE A 50 -5.62 -5.52 -3.35
N ALA A 51 -5.12 -4.65 -4.23
CA ALA A 51 -5.33 -3.20 -4.19
C ALA A 51 -6.78 -2.76 -4.53
N ALA A 52 -7.56 -3.67 -5.12
CA ALA A 52 -9.00 -3.47 -5.37
C ALA A 52 -9.87 -3.71 -4.14
N ILE A 53 -9.33 -4.27 -3.04
CA ILE A 53 -10.08 -4.49 -1.81
C ILE A 53 -10.49 -3.12 -1.23
N PRO A 54 -11.80 -2.86 -0.99
CA PRO A 54 -12.27 -1.56 -0.51
C PRO A 54 -11.62 -1.09 0.80
N GLN A 55 -11.39 -2.00 1.75
CA GLN A 55 -10.73 -1.68 3.03
C GLN A 55 -9.26 -1.28 2.85
N LEU A 56 -8.65 -1.60 1.71
CA LEU A 56 -7.27 -1.25 1.37
C LEU A 56 -7.18 -0.05 0.43
N ALA A 57 -8.29 0.63 0.14
CA ALA A 57 -8.29 1.81 -0.72
C ALA A 57 -7.30 2.91 -0.29
N PRO A 58 -7.13 3.23 1.01
CA PRO A 58 -6.11 4.18 1.46
C PRO A 58 -4.68 3.80 1.10
N TRP A 59 -4.41 2.49 0.95
CA TRP A 59 -3.10 1.92 0.74
C TRP A 59 -2.83 1.52 -0.71
N ARG A 60 -3.75 1.89 -1.63
CA ARG A 60 -3.71 1.45 -3.02
C ARG A 60 -2.41 1.86 -3.72
N GLU A 61 -1.96 3.10 -3.53
CA GLU A 61 -0.74 3.59 -4.16
C GLU A 61 0.48 2.84 -3.66
N LEU A 62 0.58 2.59 -2.35
CA LEU A 62 1.67 1.80 -1.77
C LEU A 62 1.70 0.38 -2.36
N LEU A 63 0.54 -0.29 -2.44
CA LEU A 63 0.45 -1.64 -2.98
C LEU A 63 0.78 -1.72 -4.48
N MET A 64 0.36 -0.72 -5.25
CA MET A 64 0.50 -0.69 -6.70
C MET A 64 1.88 -0.24 -7.18
N GLU A 65 2.70 0.32 -6.31
CA GLU A 65 4.09 0.63 -6.64
C GLU A 65 4.86 -0.68 -6.88
N VAL A 66 5.28 -0.89 -8.12
CA VAL A 66 5.92 -2.13 -8.56
C VAL A 66 7.42 -2.11 -8.26
N ASN A 67 8.02 -0.93 -8.25
CA ASN A 67 9.44 -0.77 -7.96
C ASN A 67 9.70 -0.84 -6.46
N ASP A 68 10.94 -1.18 -6.12
CA ASP A 68 11.41 -1.09 -4.75
C ASP A 68 11.57 0.37 -4.37
N LEU A 69 10.99 0.74 -3.22
CA LEU A 69 11.10 2.10 -2.70
C LEU A 69 12.38 2.26 -1.89
N ASN A 70 13.06 3.40 -1.98
CA ASN A 70 14.08 3.76 -1.02
C ASN A 70 13.45 4.11 0.36
N ALA A 71 14.26 4.47 1.35
CA ALA A 71 13.77 4.74 2.70
C ALA A 71 12.80 5.95 2.77
N GLU A 72 13.14 7.03 2.07
CA GLU A 72 12.36 8.27 2.04
C GLU A 72 11.03 8.06 1.30
N GLU A 73 11.07 7.44 0.12
CA GLU A 73 9.85 7.09 -0.63
C GLU A 73 8.93 6.16 0.17
N SER A 74 9.52 5.22 0.91
CA SER A 74 8.78 4.31 1.78
C SER A 74 8.04 5.06 2.89
N GLU A 75 8.73 5.96 3.58
CA GLU A 75 8.15 6.76 4.67
C GLU A 75 7.02 7.66 4.15
N LEU A 76 7.25 8.34 3.03
CA LEU A 76 6.25 9.18 2.38
C LEU A 76 4.99 8.38 2.02
N MET A 77 5.14 7.23 1.37
CA MET A 77 4.01 6.40 0.94
C MET A 77 3.23 5.82 2.12
N ILE A 78 3.90 5.51 3.23
CA ILE A 78 3.24 5.09 4.46
C ILE A 78 2.43 6.25 5.04
N LEU A 79 3.01 7.45 5.11
CA LEU A 79 2.31 8.63 5.62
C LEU A 79 1.06 8.95 4.80
N ILE A 80 1.17 8.91 3.46
CA ILE A 80 0.04 9.07 2.54
C ILE A 80 -1.07 8.07 2.87
N GLY A 81 -0.73 6.78 3.03
CA GLY A 81 -1.69 5.74 3.37
C GLY A 81 -2.40 5.98 4.70
N LYS A 82 -1.65 6.41 5.73
CA LYS A 82 -2.20 6.76 7.05
C LYS A 82 -3.17 7.93 6.97
N MET A 83 -2.76 9.02 6.32
CA MET A 83 -3.61 10.21 6.17
C MET A 83 -4.91 9.87 5.45
N LYS A 84 -4.86 9.07 4.39
CA LYS A 84 -6.06 8.59 3.68
C LYS A 84 -6.95 7.73 4.58
N GLN A 85 -6.36 6.81 5.35
CA GLN A 85 -7.12 5.94 6.26
C GLN A 85 -7.81 6.74 7.38
N GLU A 86 -7.18 7.82 7.85
CA GLU A 86 -7.73 8.76 8.83
C GLU A 86 -8.74 9.75 8.24
N GLY A 87 -8.99 9.71 6.92
CA GLY A 87 -9.88 10.66 6.22
C GLY A 87 -9.30 12.07 6.06
N ARG A 88 -7.99 12.25 6.23
CA ARG A 88 -7.27 13.52 6.13
C ARG A 88 -6.79 13.84 4.71
N GLU A 89 -7.58 13.46 3.71
CA GLU A 89 -7.23 13.61 2.30
C GLU A 89 -7.14 15.08 1.87
N ALA A 90 -7.98 15.95 2.41
CA ALA A 90 -7.96 17.38 2.12
C ALA A 90 -6.66 18.05 2.60
N GLU A 91 -6.18 17.67 3.78
CA GLU A 91 -4.92 18.14 4.36
C GLU A 91 -3.74 17.63 3.53
N LEU A 92 -3.74 16.35 3.15
CA LEU A 92 -2.74 15.77 2.25
C LEU A 92 -2.65 16.55 0.93
N LEU A 93 -3.78 16.87 0.31
CA LEU A 93 -3.82 17.64 -0.94
C LEU A 93 -3.37 19.09 -0.76
N GLN A 94 -3.50 19.67 0.44
CA GLN A 94 -2.93 20.98 0.72
C GLN A 94 -1.40 20.90 0.80
N ILE A 95 -0.86 19.96 1.58
CA ILE A 95 0.59 19.76 1.71
C ILE A 95 1.23 19.53 0.34
N LEU A 96 0.67 18.65 -0.49
CA LEU A 96 1.22 18.36 -1.82
C LEU A 96 1.22 19.58 -2.74
N ARG A 97 0.23 20.48 -2.62
CA ARG A 97 0.19 21.73 -3.39
C ARG A 97 1.24 22.72 -2.93
N GLU A 98 1.46 22.81 -1.62
CA GLU A 98 2.48 23.69 -1.03
C GLU A 98 3.87 23.26 -1.52
N VAL A 99 4.19 21.95 -1.44
CA VAL A 99 5.46 21.39 -1.94
C VAL A 99 5.67 21.70 -3.42
N GLN A 100 4.67 21.47 -4.28
CA GLN A 100 4.79 21.78 -5.72
C GLN A 100 5.06 23.27 -6.00
N SER A 101 4.48 24.17 -5.20
CA SER A 101 4.66 25.61 -5.39
C SER A 101 6.02 26.13 -4.93
N GLU A 102 6.76 25.36 -4.13
CA GLU A 102 8.11 25.68 -3.70
C GLU A 102 9.16 25.24 -4.73
N ASP A 103 8.92 24.12 -5.44
CA ASP A 103 9.81 23.64 -6.51
C ASP A 103 9.75 24.52 -7.80
N ASP A 104 8.64 25.25 -8.00
CA ASP A 104 8.44 26.16 -9.14
C ASP A 104 9.09 27.55 -8.96
N LYS A 105 9.78 27.82 -7.83
CA LYS A 105 10.45 29.10 -7.52
C LYS A 105 11.96 29.01 -7.61
#